data_AF-A0A3N5N7D0-F1
#
_entry.id   AF-A0A3N5N7D0-F1
#
_cell.length_a   1.000
_cell.length_b   1.000
_cell.length_c   1.000
_cell.angle_alpha   90.00
_cell.angle_beta   90.00
_cell.angle_gamma   90.00
#
_symmetry.space_group_name_H-M   'P 1'
#
loop_
_entity.id
_entity.type
_entity.pdbx_description
1 polymer ?
#
loop_
_entity_poly.entity_id
_entity_poly.type
_entity_poly.pdbx_seq_one_letter_code
_entity_poly.pdbx_strand_id
1 'polypeptide(L)'
;MAILLAGAALVFEVKTSWFQARALSRYSAELKHEVQPGPSDAIRFPDHGPFDQRLGYTELKRFTDRLAARGFTIERQARFSPQLLQYADNGYFVPYREEIRAGIDIFGLQGQRLYHYSYPLRGYESFTQIPPLVVHSLLFIENRGLLDPERPNLNPAVDWRRFGRAVMAHFARVLDADLDAPGGSTLATQIEKYRHS
;
A
#
# COMPACT_ATOMS: atom_id res chain seq x y z
N MET A 1 -22.45 -34.19 3.60
CA MET A 1 -21.24 -33.93 4.43
C MET A 1 -20.32 -32.89 3.80
N ALA A 2 -19.91 -33.03 2.52
CA ALA A 2 -19.03 -32.07 1.85
C ALA A 2 -19.54 -30.61 1.84
N ILE A 3 -20.84 -30.40 1.60
CA ILE A 3 -21.45 -29.05 1.59
C ILE A 3 -21.35 -28.38 2.97
N LEU A 4 -21.57 -29.14 4.05
CA LEU A 4 -21.47 -28.63 5.42
C LEU A 4 -20.02 -28.26 5.78
N LEU A 5 -19.06 -29.08 5.35
CA LEU A 5 -17.64 -28.79 5.53
C LEU A 5 -17.19 -27.55 4.74
N ALA A 6 -17.64 -27.42 3.49
CA ALA A 6 -17.37 -26.24 2.68
C ALA A 6 -17.98 -24.98 3.29
N GLY A 7 -19.22 -25.06 3.80
CA GLY A 7 -19.88 -23.96 4.50
C GLY A 7 -19.14 -23.56 5.79
N ALA A 8 -18.70 -24.54 6.58
CA ALA A 8 -17.90 -24.28 7.79
C ALA A 8 -16.54 -23.64 7.47
N ALA A 9 -15.86 -24.12 6.42
CA ALA A 9 -14.60 -23.55 5.94
C ALA A 9 -14.78 -22.10 5.44
N LEU A 10 -15.88 -21.80 4.75
CA LEU A 10 -16.19 -20.45 4.30
C LEU A 10 -16.45 -19.50 5.48
N VAL A 11 -17.23 -19.94 6.48
CA VAL A 11 -17.47 -19.14 7.70
C VAL A 11 -16.17 -18.92 8.47
N PHE A 12 -15.31 -19.94 8.54
CA PHE A 12 -14.00 -19.83 9.16
C PHE A 12 -13.11 -18.81 8.43
N GLU A 13 -13.07 -18.85 7.10
CA GLU A 13 -12.27 -17.92 6.29
C GLU A 13 -12.78 -16.49 6.36
N VAL A 14 -14.10 -16.29 6.33
CA VAL A 14 -14.71 -14.95 6.47
C VAL A 14 -14.39 -14.34 7.84
N LYS A 15 -14.24 -15.15 8.88
CA LYS A 15 -13.94 -14.68 10.24
C LYS A 15 -12.46 -14.47 10.51
N THR A 16 -11.59 -15.30 9.91
CA THR A 16 -10.17 -15.35 10.27
C THR A 16 -9.22 -14.94 9.14
N SER A 17 -9.68 -14.96 7.88
CA SER A 17 -8.87 -14.74 6.67
C SER A 17 -7.60 -15.61 6.63
N TRP A 18 -7.63 -16.79 7.25
CA TRP A 18 -6.45 -17.62 7.46
C TRP A 18 -5.88 -18.14 6.15
N PHE A 19 -6.72 -18.61 5.22
CA PHE A 19 -6.29 -19.10 3.92
C PHE A 19 -5.77 -17.94 3.06
N GLN A 20 -6.48 -16.80 3.03
CA GLN A 20 -6.02 -15.57 2.37
C GLN A 20 -4.66 -15.12 2.88
N ALA A 21 -4.50 -14.95 4.20
CA ALA A 21 -3.26 -14.51 4.81
C ALA A 21 -2.11 -15.45 4.48
N ARG A 22 -2.33 -16.76 4.52
CA ARG A 22 -1.30 -17.76 4.20
C ARG A 22 -0.90 -17.73 2.72
N ALA A 23 -1.88 -17.66 1.81
CA ALA A 23 -1.61 -17.65 0.38
C ALA A 23 -0.93 -16.35 -0.06
N LEU A 24 -1.46 -15.21 0.37
CA LEU A 24 -0.92 -13.89 0.03
C LEU A 24 0.47 -13.67 0.63
N SER A 25 0.71 -14.06 1.89
CA SER A 25 2.04 -13.92 2.50
C SER A 25 3.11 -14.76 1.78
N ARG A 26 2.73 -15.95 1.29
CA ARG A 26 3.65 -16.79 0.50
C ARG A 26 3.96 -16.15 -0.84
N TYR A 27 2.94 -15.66 -1.53
CA TYR A 27 3.11 -14.98 -2.82
C TYR A 27 3.94 -13.70 -2.67
N SER A 28 3.62 -12.85 -1.69
CA SER A 28 4.35 -11.60 -1.44
C SER A 28 5.80 -11.83 -1.04
N ALA A 29 6.11 -12.97 -0.40
CA ALA A 29 7.49 -13.32 -0.06
C ALA A 29 8.37 -13.54 -1.30
N GLU A 30 7.81 -13.75 -2.49
CA GLU A 30 8.55 -13.87 -3.75
C GLU A 30 8.74 -12.53 -4.47
N LEU A 31 7.96 -11.51 -4.08
CA LEU A 31 8.01 -10.14 -4.61
C LEU A 31 9.17 -9.36 -3.97
N LYS A 32 10.39 -9.69 -4.38
CA LYS A 32 11.63 -9.16 -3.80
C LYS A 32 12.33 -8.17 -4.72
N HIS A 33 13.14 -7.30 -4.14
CA HIS A 33 14.12 -6.49 -4.85
C HIS A 33 15.46 -6.49 -4.11
N GLU A 34 16.55 -6.30 -4.84
CA GLU A 34 17.89 -6.19 -4.28
C GLU A 34 18.69 -5.10 -5.00
N VAL A 35 19.49 -4.34 -4.26
CA VAL A 35 20.38 -3.34 -4.84
C VAL A 35 21.71 -4.00 -5.19
N GLN A 36 22.01 -4.13 -6.48
CA GLN A 36 23.27 -4.74 -6.94
C GLN A 36 24.10 -3.73 -7.78
N PRO A 37 25.41 -3.96 -7.97
CA PRO A 37 26.29 -3.05 -8.71
C PRO A 37 25.82 -2.79 -10.16
N GLY A 38 26.04 -1.57 -10.66
CA GLY A 38 25.74 -1.16 -12.02
C GLY A 38 24.26 -0.85 -12.31
N PRO A 39 23.97 -0.36 -13.53
CA PRO A 39 22.61 -0.12 -14.00
C PRO A 39 21.78 -1.41 -14.08
N SER A 40 20.46 -1.26 -14.02
CA SER A 40 19.50 -2.35 -14.11
C SER A 40 18.37 -2.04 -15.09
N ASP A 41 18.11 -3.01 -15.97
CA ASP A 41 16.91 -3.04 -16.82
C ASP A 41 15.76 -3.82 -16.15
N ALA A 42 16.04 -4.45 -15.00
CA ALA A 42 15.11 -5.23 -14.20
C ALA A 42 14.44 -4.35 -13.12
N ILE A 43 13.90 -3.21 -13.53
CA ILE A 43 13.18 -2.27 -12.66
C ILE A 43 12.04 -1.61 -13.44
N ARG A 44 10.98 -1.24 -12.73
CA ARG A 44 9.89 -0.39 -13.24
C ARG A 44 9.76 0.82 -12.34
N PHE A 45 9.65 1.99 -12.97
CA PHE A 45 9.39 3.25 -12.28
C PHE A 45 7.89 3.56 -12.39
N PRO A 46 7.28 4.20 -11.39
CA PRO A 46 5.88 4.63 -11.49
C PRO A 46 5.74 5.71 -12.56
N ASP A 47 4.66 5.67 -13.34
CA ASP A 47 4.40 6.67 -14.40
C ASP A 47 3.44 7.79 -13.95
N HIS A 48 2.58 7.51 -12.98
CA HIS A 48 1.56 8.42 -12.45
C HIS A 48 1.26 8.12 -10.98
N GLY A 49 0.37 8.90 -10.38
CA GLY A 49 0.00 8.80 -8.98
C GLY A 49 0.32 10.10 -8.24
N PRO A 50 -0.62 10.70 -7.49
CA PRO A 50 -0.40 11.99 -6.84
C PRO A 50 0.68 11.92 -5.75
N PHE A 51 0.93 10.75 -5.16
CA PHE A 51 2.06 10.56 -4.24
C PHE A 51 3.38 10.44 -5.01
N ASP A 52 3.41 9.60 -6.04
CA ASP A 52 4.60 9.37 -6.86
C ASP A 52 5.07 10.65 -7.56
N GLN A 53 4.15 11.44 -8.10
CA GLN A 53 4.45 12.73 -8.72
C GLN A 53 4.96 13.73 -7.69
N ARG A 54 4.30 13.81 -6.52
CA ARG A 54 4.64 14.77 -5.47
C ARG A 54 6.01 14.51 -4.86
N LEU A 55 6.39 13.25 -4.71
CA LEU A 55 7.72 12.86 -4.22
C LEU A 55 8.76 12.74 -5.34
N GLY A 56 8.35 12.89 -6.60
CA GLY A 56 9.24 12.85 -7.76
C GLY A 56 9.65 11.44 -8.18
N TYR A 57 8.98 10.39 -7.71
CA TYR A 57 9.24 9.02 -8.13
C TYR A 57 8.98 8.80 -9.62
N THR A 58 8.01 9.52 -10.20
CA THR A 58 7.76 9.50 -11.66
C THR A 58 8.91 10.09 -12.48
N GLU A 59 9.76 10.92 -11.85
CA GLU A 59 10.86 11.62 -12.50
C GLU A 59 12.18 10.86 -12.42
N LEU A 60 12.24 9.74 -11.68
CA LEU A 60 13.47 9.00 -11.41
C LEU A 60 14.20 8.62 -12.69
N LYS A 61 13.49 8.02 -13.66
CA LYS A 61 14.09 7.63 -14.94
C LYS A 61 14.70 8.85 -15.65
N ARG A 62 13.98 9.98 -15.69
CA ARG A 62 14.47 11.22 -16.31
C ARG A 62 15.69 11.77 -15.60
N PHE A 63 15.73 11.73 -14.26
CA PHE A 63 16.88 12.18 -13.49
C PHE A 63 18.11 11.31 -13.76
N THR A 64 17.93 10.00 -13.76
CA THR A 64 18.98 9.03 -14.08
C THR A 64 19.54 9.26 -15.49
N ASP A 65 18.67 9.40 -16.50
CA ASP A 65 19.08 9.66 -17.89
C ASP A 65 19.85 10.99 -18.01
N ARG A 66 19.40 12.05 -17.32
CA ARG A 66 20.06 13.37 -17.31
C ARG A 66 21.41 13.38 -16.60
N LEU A 67 21.59 12.55 -15.58
CA LEU A 67 22.85 12.38 -14.87
C LEU A 67 23.83 11.59 -15.73
N ALA A 68 23.39 10.49 -16.34
CA ALA A 68 24.19 9.70 -17.27
C ALA A 68 24.72 10.55 -18.43
N ALA A 69 23.87 11.40 -19.03
CA ALA A 69 24.26 12.34 -20.09
C ALA A 69 25.31 13.40 -19.66
N ARG A 70 25.49 13.61 -18.35
CA ARG A 70 26.50 14.52 -17.78
C ARG A 70 27.77 13.79 -17.30
N GLY A 71 27.90 12.50 -17.60
CA GLY A 71 29.08 11.69 -17.24
C GLY A 71 29.01 11.09 -15.83
N PHE A 72 27.88 11.18 -15.12
CA PHE A 72 27.68 10.42 -13.90
C PHE A 72 27.39 8.95 -14.21
N THR A 73 27.86 8.04 -13.37
CA THR A 73 27.63 6.60 -13.52
C THR A 73 26.72 6.07 -12.42
N ILE A 74 25.91 5.07 -12.76
CA ILE A 74 25.08 4.36 -11.78
C ILE A 74 25.96 3.29 -11.12
N GLU A 75 26.43 3.56 -9.90
CA GLU A 75 27.26 2.62 -9.15
C GLU A 75 26.46 1.38 -8.73
N ARG A 76 25.22 1.56 -8.29
CA ARG A 76 24.32 0.50 -7.85
C ARG A 76 22.86 0.85 -8.16
N GLN A 77 22.07 -0.16 -8.53
CA GLN A 77 20.65 0.01 -8.82
C GLN A 77 19.84 -1.18 -8.31
N ALA A 78 18.61 -0.92 -7.89
CA ALA A 78 17.65 -1.95 -7.51
C ALA A 78 17.32 -2.86 -8.71
N ARG A 79 17.20 -4.16 -8.45
CA ARG A 79 16.76 -5.19 -9.39
C ARG A 79 15.60 -5.95 -8.78
N PHE A 80 14.51 -6.05 -9.51
CA PHE A 80 13.32 -6.79 -9.13
C PHE A 80 13.53 -8.28 -9.42
N SER A 81 12.97 -9.15 -8.56
CA SER A 81 12.86 -10.57 -8.86
C SER A 81 11.99 -10.77 -10.12
N PRO A 82 12.13 -11.90 -10.84
CA PRO A 82 11.26 -12.21 -11.97
C PRO A 82 9.76 -12.13 -11.63
N GLN A 83 9.38 -12.56 -10.41
CA GLN A 83 8.01 -12.48 -9.90
C GLN A 83 7.58 -11.03 -9.71
N LEU A 84 8.45 -10.17 -9.18
CA LEU A 84 8.13 -8.76 -8.98
C LEU A 84 8.07 -7.98 -10.30
N LEU A 85 8.92 -8.32 -11.28
CA LEU A 85 8.82 -7.78 -12.64
C LEU A 85 7.48 -8.14 -13.28
N GLN A 86 7.12 -9.43 -13.27
CA GLN A 86 5.84 -9.87 -13.84
C GLN A 86 4.65 -9.20 -13.13
N TYR A 87 4.73 -9.07 -11.80
CA TYR A 87 3.71 -8.38 -11.01
C TYR A 87 3.57 -6.90 -11.42
N ALA A 88 4.67 -6.17 -11.57
CA ALA A 88 4.66 -4.78 -12.03
C ALA A 88 4.21 -4.64 -13.50
N ASP A 89 4.64 -5.55 -14.38
CA ASP A 89 4.27 -5.56 -15.81
C ASP A 89 2.77 -5.83 -16.02
N ASN A 90 2.10 -6.48 -15.05
CA ASN A 90 0.65 -6.63 -15.02
C ASN A 90 -0.10 -5.36 -14.54
N GLY A 91 0.61 -4.27 -14.26
CA GLY A 91 0.05 -2.99 -13.84
C GLY A 91 -0.30 -2.90 -12.36
N TYR A 92 0.18 -3.81 -11.52
CA TYR A 92 -0.04 -3.76 -10.08
C TYR A 92 0.96 -2.82 -9.38
N PHE A 93 0.52 -2.16 -8.31
CA PHE A 93 1.39 -1.33 -7.46
C PHE A 93 2.36 -2.20 -6.67
N VAL A 94 3.66 -1.97 -6.91
CA VAL A 94 4.77 -2.75 -6.35
C VAL A 94 4.74 -2.66 -4.81
N PRO A 95 4.73 -3.78 -4.07
CA PRO A 95 4.73 -3.75 -2.61
C PRO A 95 6.15 -3.45 -2.09
N TYR A 96 6.37 -2.22 -1.65
CA TYR A 96 7.57 -1.84 -0.91
C TYR A 96 7.20 -0.95 0.27
N ARG A 97 8.15 -0.80 1.20
CA ARG A 97 7.98 0.14 2.30
C ARG A 97 8.13 1.55 1.73
N GLU A 98 7.01 2.23 1.59
CA GLU A 98 7.00 3.62 1.15
C GLU A 98 7.43 4.56 2.26
N GLU A 99 8.29 5.50 1.90
CA GLU A 99 8.64 6.61 2.78
C GLU A 99 7.55 7.67 2.71
N ILE A 100 6.69 7.71 3.72
CA ILE A 100 5.59 8.68 3.83
C ILE A 100 6.07 10.11 4.14
N ARG A 101 7.38 10.30 4.32
CA ARG A 101 8.03 11.59 4.54
C ARG A 101 9.22 11.73 3.61
N ALA A 102 9.31 12.90 2.99
CA ALA A 102 10.49 13.35 2.25
C ALA A 102 11.04 14.61 2.90
N GLY A 103 12.30 14.95 2.62
CA GLY A 103 12.91 16.11 3.23
C GLY A 103 14.37 16.27 2.86
N ILE A 104 14.96 17.36 3.34
CA ILE A 104 16.38 17.59 3.25
C ILE A 104 16.87 18.14 4.59
N ASP A 105 17.89 17.49 5.11
CA ASP A 105 18.69 17.98 6.22
C ASP A 105 20.06 18.40 5.68
N ILE A 106 20.47 19.64 5.95
CA ILE A 106 21.81 20.14 5.61
C ILE A 106 22.57 20.31 6.91
N PHE A 107 23.70 19.62 7.02
CA PHE A 107 24.59 19.69 8.16
C PHE A 107 25.84 20.50 7.82
N GLY A 108 26.29 21.32 8.78
CA GLY A 108 27.55 22.02 8.71
C GLY A 108 28.72 21.09 9.01
N LEU A 109 29.94 21.62 8.85
CA LEU A 109 31.18 20.85 9.03
C LEU A 109 31.37 20.29 10.44
N GLN A 110 30.70 20.85 11.46
CA GLN A 110 30.77 20.38 12.85
C GLN A 110 29.55 19.51 13.21
N GLY A 111 28.75 19.08 12.22
CA GLY A 111 27.56 18.26 12.42
C GLY A 111 26.34 19.04 12.93
N GLN A 112 26.42 20.36 13.06
CA GLN A 112 25.24 21.18 13.39
C GLN A 112 24.27 21.19 12.21
N ARG A 113 22.96 21.07 12.47
CA ARG A 113 21.95 21.16 11.43
C ARG A 113 21.72 22.62 11.03
N LEU A 114 22.11 22.97 9.81
CA LEU A 114 21.97 24.31 9.23
C LEU A 114 20.60 24.53 8.58
N TYR A 115 20.01 23.47 8.04
CA TYR A 115 18.70 23.50 7.39
C TYR A 115 17.96 22.20 7.62
N HIS A 116 16.65 22.29 7.82
CA HIS A 116 15.74 21.15 7.86
C HIS A 116 14.49 21.52 7.08
N TYR A 117 14.11 20.66 6.15
CA TYR A 117 12.81 20.68 5.53
C TYR A 117 12.25 19.28 5.52
N SER A 118 10.98 19.15 5.88
CA SER A 118 10.23 17.90 5.80
C SER A 118 8.88 18.12 5.14
N TYR A 119 8.45 17.11 4.42
CA TYR A 119 7.15 17.03 3.78
C TYR A 119 6.50 15.68 4.12
N PRO A 120 5.22 15.64 4.54
CA PRO A 120 4.40 16.81 4.88
C PRO A 120 4.97 17.57 6.09
N LEU A 121 4.77 18.90 6.10
CA LEU A 121 5.26 19.80 7.17
C LEU A 121 4.70 19.45 8.56
N ARG A 122 3.54 18.80 8.59
CA ARG A 122 2.89 18.30 9.79
C ARG A 122 2.56 16.83 9.58
N GLY A 123 2.98 16.00 10.52
CA GLY A 123 2.72 14.58 10.52
C GLY A 123 3.25 13.95 11.81
N TYR A 124 2.86 12.72 12.05
CA TYR A 124 3.40 11.90 13.13
C TYR A 124 4.61 11.12 12.62
N GLU A 125 5.65 10.98 13.44
CA GLU A 125 6.88 10.32 13.00
C GLU A 125 6.75 8.79 12.92
N SER A 126 5.89 8.25 13.77
CA SER A 126 5.56 6.83 13.83
C SER A 126 4.09 6.65 14.16
N PHE A 127 3.58 5.45 13.90
CA PHE A 127 2.21 5.08 14.27
C PHE A 127 1.94 5.29 15.77
N THR A 128 2.93 5.04 16.63
CA THR A 128 2.81 5.16 18.09
C THR A 128 2.66 6.59 18.60
N GLN A 129 3.01 7.59 17.78
CA GLN A 129 2.83 9.00 18.14
C GLN A 129 1.44 9.53 17.79
N ILE A 130 0.63 8.79 17.03
CA ILE A 130 -0.74 9.19 16.69
C ILE A 130 -1.61 9.06 17.94
N PRO A 131 -2.31 10.13 18.39
CA PRO A 131 -3.20 10.05 19.55
C PRO A 131 -4.23 8.93 19.37
N PRO A 132 -4.44 8.04 20.36
CA PRO A 132 -5.39 6.93 20.24
C PRO A 132 -6.80 7.37 19.84
N LEU A 133 -7.24 8.54 20.28
CA LEU A 133 -8.53 9.10 19.89
C LEU A 133 -8.65 9.32 18.37
N VAL A 134 -7.59 9.77 17.71
CA VAL A 134 -7.55 9.98 16.26
C VAL A 134 -7.66 8.62 15.54
N VAL A 135 -6.86 7.64 15.98
CA VAL A 135 -6.91 6.27 15.43
C VAL A 135 -8.30 5.67 15.59
N HIS A 136 -8.85 5.68 16.81
CA HIS A 136 -10.18 5.11 17.09
C HIS A 136 -11.29 5.83 16.32
N SER A 137 -11.22 7.16 16.17
CA SER A 137 -12.21 7.91 15.39
C SER A 137 -12.17 7.51 13.91
N LEU A 138 -10.97 7.42 13.33
CA LEU A 138 -10.79 6.99 11.94
C LEU A 138 -11.27 5.56 11.72
N LEU A 139 -10.89 4.63 12.59
CA LEU A 139 -11.35 3.24 12.53
C LEU A 139 -12.87 3.14 12.69
N PHE A 140 -13.46 3.95 13.59
CA PHE A 140 -14.90 3.94 13.81
C PHE A 140 -15.72 4.32 12.57
N ILE A 141 -15.22 5.31 11.82
CA ILE A 141 -15.87 5.85 10.61
C ILE A 141 -15.52 4.98 9.39
N GLU A 142 -14.25 4.70 9.18
CA GLU A 142 -13.75 4.14 7.92
C GLU A 142 -13.53 2.62 7.95
N ASN A 143 -13.10 2.01 9.07
CA ASN A 143 -12.84 0.56 9.12
C ASN A 143 -12.77 -0.03 10.54
N ARG A 144 -13.92 -0.37 11.14
CA ARG A 144 -14.02 -0.73 12.58
C ARG A 144 -13.26 -2.00 12.98
N GLY A 145 -13.12 -2.94 12.05
CA GLY A 145 -12.48 -4.23 12.31
C GLY A 145 -10.97 -4.23 12.05
N LEU A 146 -10.41 -3.11 11.57
CA LEU A 146 -8.99 -3.01 11.27
C LEU A 146 -8.18 -2.84 12.57
N LEU A 147 -7.01 -3.47 12.64
CA LEU A 147 -6.12 -3.48 13.81
C LEU A 147 -6.68 -4.22 15.05
N ASP A 148 -7.66 -5.10 14.87
CA ASP A 148 -8.17 -5.96 15.94
C ASP A 148 -7.11 -7.01 16.36
N PRO A 149 -6.56 -6.94 17.58
CA PRO A 149 -5.52 -7.87 18.02
C PRO A 149 -6.02 -9.32 18.16
N GLU A 150 -7.33 -9.54 18.30
CA GLU A 150 -7.91 -10.88 18.34
C GLU A 150 -7.97 -11.54 16.96
N ARG A 151 -7.80 -10.75 15.89
CA ARG A 151 -7.89 -11.22 14.50
C ARG A 151 -6.73 -10.68 13.64
N PRO A 152 -5.49 -11.09 13.93
CA PRO A 152 -4.29 -10.53 13.29
C PRO A 152 -4.17 -10.83 11.79
N ASN A 153 -4.89 -11.84 11.29
CA ASN A 153 -4.83 -12.27 9.90
C ASN A 153 -5.92 -11.63 9.02
N LEU A 154 -6.78 -10.77 9.58
CA LEU A 154 -7.86 -10.15 8.80
C LEU A 154 -7.30 -9.46 7.56
N ASN A 155 -7.93 -9.73 6.43
CA ASN A 155 -7.60 -9.06 5.20
C ASN A 155 -7.98 -7.57 5.29
N PRO A 156 -7.02 -6.63 5.29
CA PRO A 156 -7.32 -5.21 5.48
C PRO A 156 -7.99 -4.59 4.23
N ALA A 157 -7.90 -5.24 3.07
CA ALA A 157 -8.50 -4.79 1.82
C ALA A 157 -9.94 -5.28 1.61
N VAL A 158 -10.37 -6.32 2.32
CA VAL A 158 -11.69 -6.95 2.15
C VAL A 158 -12.46 -6.95 3.46
N ASP A 159 -13.50 -6.13 3.54
CA ASP A 159 -14.48 -6.20 4.62
C ASP A 159 -15.67 -7.05 4.18
N TRP A 160 -15.71 -8.32 4.62
CA TRP A 160 -16.78 -9.26 4.30
C TRP A 160 -18.16 -8.85 4.83
N ARG A 161 -18.23 -8.08 5.93
CA ARG A 161 -19.52 -7.58 6.45
C ARG A 161 -20.05 -6.47 5.55
N ARG A 162 -19.16 -5.56 5.12
CA ARG A 162 -19.51 -4.52 4.13
C ARG A 162 -19.81 -5.13 2.77
N PHE A 163 -19.06 -6.12 2.32
CA PHE A 163 -19.32 -6.85 1.08
C PHE A 163 -20.69 -7.52 1.11
N GLY A 164 -21.01 -8.26 2.18
CA GLY A 164 -22.33 -8.89 2.35
C GLY A 164 -23.47 -7.87 2.36
N ARG A 165 -23.30 -6.74 3.07
CA ARG A 165 -24.27 -5.64 3.06
C ARG A 165 -24.40 -4.98 1.70
N ALA A 166 -23.30 -4.76 0.98
CA ALA A 166 -23.30 -4.17 -0.34
C ALA A 166 -23.96 -5.08 -1.38
N VAL A 167 -23.72 -6.39 -1.31
CA VAL A 167 -24.41 -7.39 -2.15
C VAL A 167 -25.91 -7.37 -1.85
N MET A 168 -26.32 -7.44 -0.59
CA MET A 168 -27.74 -7.35 -0.20
C MET A 168 -28.38 -6.02 -0.63
N ALA A 169 -27.67 -4.91 -0.47
CA ALA A 169 -28.11 -3.59 -0.91
C ALA A 169 -28.16 -3.47 -2.45
N HIS A 170 -27.31 -4.18 -3.18
CA HIS A 170 -27.40 -4.26 -4.65
C HIS A 170 -28.61 -5.06 -5.11
N PHE A 171 -28.91 -6.19 -4.46
CA PHE A 171 -30.14 -6.94 -4.71
C PHE A 171 -31.39 -6.13 -4.33
N ALA A 172 -31.33 -5.38 -3.23
CA ALA A 172 -32.38 -4.44 -2.85
C ALA A 172 -32.50 -3.28 -3.86
N ARG A 173 -31.40 -2.78 -4.43
CA ARG A 173 -31.43 -1.74 -5.48
C ARG A 173 -32.02 -2.18 -6.81
N VAL A 174 -31.92 -3.47 -7.14
CA VAL A 174 -32.65 -4.04 -8.28
C VAL A 174 -34.17 -3.99 -8.04
N LEU A 175 -34.60 -3.92 -6.78
CA LEU A 175 -36.01 -3.77 -6.38
C LEU A 175 -36.41 -2.31 -6.12
N ASP A 176 -35.47 -1.43 -5.74
CA ASP A 176 -35.69 0.00 -5.48
C ASP A 176 -34.41 0.85 -5.66
N ALA A 177 -34.38 1.71 -6.70
CA ALA A 177 -33.17 2.39 -7.18
C ALA A 177 -32.67 3.54 -6.26
N ASP A 178 -33.48 4.02 -5.32
CA ASP A 178 -33.18 5.20 -4.47
C ASP A 178 -32.44 4.88 -3.17
N LEU A 179 -31.95 3.65 -2.99
CA LEU A 179 -31.20 3.26 -1.79
C LEU A 179 -29.73 3.67 -1.86
N ASP A 180 -29.33 4.60 -0.98
CA ASP A 180 -27.93 4.99 -0.78
C ASP A 180 -27.05 3.78 -0.41
N ALA A 181 -26.05 3.51 -1.24
CA ALA A 181 -25.11 2.41 -1.02
C ALA A 181 -23.97 2.89 -0.11
N PRO A 182 -23.73 2.24 1.05
CA PRO A 182 -22.62 2.62 1.90
C PRO A 182 -21.28 2.42 1.16
N GLY A 183 -20.38 3.40 1.28
CA GLY A 183 -19.03 3.34 0.70
C GLY A 183 -18.31 2.05 1.12
N GLY A 184 -17.99 1.21 0.14
CA GLY A 184 -17.47 -0.14 0.37
C GLY A 184 -15.94 -0.25 0.49
N SER A 185 -15.19 0.81 0.18
CA SER A 185 -13.72 0.78 0.20
C SER A 185 -13.18 0.79 1.64
N THR A 186 -12.22 -0.09 1.93
CA THR A 186 -11.50 -0.11 3.21
C THR A 186 -10.39 0.94 3.22
N LEU A 187 -9.91 1.33 4.40
CA LEU A 187 -8.75 2.22 4.54
C LEU A 187 -7.54 1.76 3.71
N ALA A 188 -7.25 0.46 3.66
CA ALA A 188 -6.15 -0.08 2.86
C ALA A 188 -6.33 0.23 1.37
N THR A 189 -7.53 0.00 0.82
CA THR A 189 -7.81 0.31 -0.60
C THR A 189 -7.83 1.80 -0.89
N GLN A 190 -8.29 2.63 0.06
CA GLN A 190 -8.31 4.08 -0.10
C GLN A 190 -6.89 4.66 -0.11
N ILE A 191 -6.00 4.14 0.73
CA ILE A 191 -4.59 4.57 0.79
C ILE A 191 -3.90 4.27 -0.55
N GLU A 192 -4.07 3.06 -1.11
CA GLU A 192 -3.50 2.70 -2.41
C GLU A 192 -4.00 3.59 -3.54
N LYS A 193 -5.31 3.87 -3.57
CA LYS A 193 -5.90 4.83 -4.53
C LYS A 193 -5.29 6.22 -4.36
N TYR A 194 -5.20 6.73 -3.13
CA TYR A 194 -4.62 8.05 -2.88
C TYR A 194 -3.13 8.14 -3.25
N ARG A 195 -2.40 7.02 -3.30
CA ARG A 195 -0.98 7.04 -3.65
C ARG A 195 -0.77 7.02 -5.16
N HIS A 196 -1.45 6.10 -5.82
CA HIS A 196 -1.06 5.68 -7.17
C HIS A 196 -2.13 5.93 -8.24
N SER A 197 -3.35 6.33 -7.88
CA SER A 197 -4.42 6.70 -8.84
C SER A 197 -4.51 8.21 -9.02
#